data_AF-A0A4D9CU34-F1
#
_entry.id   AF-A0A4D9CU34-F1
#
_cell.length_a   1.000
_cell.length_b   1.000
_cell.length_c   1.000
_cell.angle_alpha   90.00
_cell.angle_beta   90.00
_cell.angle_gamma   90.00
#
_symmetry.space_group_name_H-M   'P 1'
#
loop_
_entity.id
_entity.type
_entity.pdbx_description
1 polymer ?
#
loop_
_entity_poly.entity_id
_entity_poly.type
_entity_poly.pdbx_seq_one_letter_code
_entity_poly.pdbx_strand_id
1 'polypeptide(L)'
;MAKWFRSEEMEYVSLIVNEDAAHGAVNDLGMLGIIQFTDLNHEQTAFQRRYISYIKRCDELERKLRYMRTEIAKFGLDTEVPGGYQKFFGRVPGGRQGPPIRCLCARAARKQA
;
A
#
# COMPACT_ATOMS: atom_id res chain seq x y z
N MET A 1 -21.32 -27.29 4.14
CA MET A 1 -22.27 -26.40 3.41
C MET A 1 -22.76 -25.34 4.39
N ALA A 2 -23.01 -24.12 3.91
CA ALA A 2 -23.40 -22.90 4.65
C ALA A 2 -22.29 -21.92 5.14
N LYS A 3 -21.07 -21.94 4.57
CA LYS A 3 -20.06 -20.88 4.87
C LYS A 3 -20.42 -19.51 4.25
N TRP A 4 -21.33 -19.45 3.27
CA TRP A 4 -21.63 -18.22 2.52
C TRP A 4 -22.72 -17.33 3.12
N PHE A 5 -23.44 -17.80 4.14
CA PHE A 5 -24.56 -17.04 4.74
C PHE A 5 -24.12 -16.17 5.93
N ARG A 6 -22.85 -16.22 6.33
CA ARG A 6 -22.30 -15.44 7.44
C ARG A 6 -21.03 -14.73 6.99
N SER A 7 -20.75 -13.59 7.61
CA SER A 7 -19.49 -12.89 7.45
C SER A 7 -18.32 -13.77 7.85
N GLU A 8 -17.19 -13.62 7.18
CA GLU A 8 -15.93 -14.23 7.63
C GLU A 8 -15.52 -13.64 8.99
N GLU A 9 -14.80 -14.41 9.79
CA GLU A 9 -14.24 -13.92 11.05
C GLU A 9 -13.19 -12.83 10.78
N MET A 10 -13.30 -11.73 11.51
CA MET A 10 -12.41 -10.58 11.39
C MET A 10 -11.63 -10.39 12.69
N GLU A 11 -10.33 -10.16 12.60
CA GLU A 11 -9.46 -9.86 13.74
C GLU A 11 -8.83 -8.47 13.57
N TYR A 12 -8.77 -7.72 14.68
CA TYR A 12 -8.08 -6.43 14.70
C TYR A 12 -6.62 -6.63 15.09
N VAL A 13 -5.72 -6.27 14.18
CA VAL A 13 -4.27 -6.42 14.37
C VAL A 13 -3.60 -5.05 14.41
N SER A 14 -2.69 -4.84 15.37
CA SER A 14 -1.85 -3.65 15.42
C SER A 14 -0.54 -3.90 14.67
N LEU A 15 -0.30 -3.10 13.62
CA LEU A 15 0.89 -3.19 12.78
C LEU A 15 1.92 -2.14 13.23
N ILE A 16 3.08 -2.59 13.70
CA ILE A 16 4.22 -1.72 14.06
C ILE A 16 5.29 -1.89 12.99
N VAL A 17 5.62 -0.81 12.28
CA VAL A 17 6.56 -0.82 11.15
C VAL A 17 7.54 0.33 11.30
N ASN A 18 8.81 0.07 10.97
CA ASN A 18 9.83 1.12 10.90
C ASN A 18 9.60 2.00 9.66
N GLU A 19 9.87 3.30 9.78
CA GLU A 19 9.61 4.29 8.73
C GLU A 19 10.29 3.95 7.40
N ASP A 20 11.55 3.50 7.45
CA ASP A 20 12.32 3.14 6.26
C ASP A 20 11.73 1.94 5.51
N ALA A 21 11.05 1.05 6.23
CA ALA A 21 10.43 -0.16 5.66
C ALA A 21 8.94 0.02 5.36
N ALA A 22 8.33 1.16 5.74
CA ALA A 22 6.90 1.39 5.64
C ALA A 22 6.39 1.32 4.20
N HIS A 23 7.12 1.92 3.25
CA HIS A 23 6.72 1.90 1.83
C HIS A 23 6.71 0.49 1.23
N GLY A 24 7.71 -0.34 1.54
CA GLY A 24 7.78 -1.72 1.06
C GLY A 24 6.69 -2.59 1.70
N ALA A 25 6.53 -2.48 3.03
CA ALA A 25 5.51 -3.25 3.75
C ALA A 25 4.09 -2.92 3.25
N VAL A 26 3.75 -1.64 3.07
CA VAL A 26 2.43 -1.22 2.56
C VAL A 26 2.21 -1.71 1.13
N ASN A 27 3.25 -1.71 0.29
CA ASN A 27 3.16 -2.27 -1.06
C ASN A 27 2.82 -3.77 -1.05
N ASP A 28 3.53 -4.55 -0.24
CA ASP A 28 3.31 -6.00 -0.14
C ASP A 28 1.91 -6.31 0.43
N LEU A 29 1.47 -5.55 1.43
CA LEU A 29 0.10 -5.66 1.98
C LEU A 29 -0.97 -5.26 0.94
N GLY A 30 -0.69 -4.25 0.12
CA GLY A 30 -1.55 -3.82 -0.98
C GLY A 30 -1.68 -4.88 -2.07
N MET A 31 -0.61 -5.63 -2.34
CA MET A 31 -0.64 -6.76 -3.28
C MET A 31 -1.47 -7.94 -2.75
N LEU A 32 -1.47 -8.17 -1.42
CA LEU A 32 -2.30 -9.23 -0.81
C LEU A 32 -3.79 -8.88 -0.86
N GLY A 33 -4.16 -7.61 -0.64
CA GLY A 33 -5.54 -7.12 -0.81
C GLY A 33 -6.56 -7.60 0.22
N ILE A 34 -6.11 -8.07 1.38
CA ILE A 34 -6.95 -8.68 2.44
C ILE A 34 -7.08 -7.83 3.72
N ILE A 35 -6.56 -6.60 3.70
CA ILE A 35 -6.43 -5.75 4.89
C ILE A 35 -7.24 -4.47 4.72
N GLN A 36 -7.96 -4.11 5.78
CA GLN A 36 -8.62 -2.81 5.89
C GLN A 36 -7.91 -1.96 6.95
N PHE A 37 -7.42 -0.78 6.56
CA PHE A 37 -6.82 0.16 7.49
C PHE A 37 -7.89 0.99 8.21
N THR A 38 -7.74 1.14 9.52
CA THR A 38 -8.54 2.06 10.34
C THR A 38 -7.79 3.37 10.56
N ASP A 39 -8.48 4.50 10.44
CA ASP A 39 -7.86 5.81 10.67
C ASP A 39 -7.65 6.05 12.18
N LEU A 40 -6.38 6.09 12.59
CA LEU A 40 -5.97 6.43 13.94
C LEU A 40 -5.94 7.95 14.19
N ASN A 41 -5.90 8.76 13.13
CA ASN A 41 -5.72 10.22 13.20
C ASN A 41 -6.97 10.98 12.74
N HIS A 42 -8.13 10.66 13.33
CA HIS A 42 -9.41 11.31 12.99
C HIS A 42 -9.47 12.80 13.37
N GLU A 43 -8.76 13.20 14.42
CA GLU A 43 -8.68 14.61 14.88
C GLU A 43 -7.81 15.49 13.96
N GLN A 44 -6.91 14.89 13.17
CA GLN A 44 -6.00 15.66 12.33
C GLN A 44 -6.63 15.96 10.97
N THR A 45 -6.65 17.24 10.61
CA THR A 45 -7.06 17.67 9.27
C THR A 45 -6.13 17.09 8.20
N ALA A 46 -6.65 16.87 7.00
CA ALA A 46 -5.90 16.26 5.90
C ALA A 46 -4.57 16.99 5.58
N PHE A 47 -4.51 18.29 5.83
CA PHE A 47 -3.33 19.13 5.57
C PHE A 47 -2.22 18.99 6.62
N GLN A 48 -2.56 18.55 7.83
CA GLN A 48 -1.60 18.40 8.93
C GLN A 48 -0.98 17.00 8.97
N ARG A 49 -1.45 16.08 8.12
CA ARG A 49 -0.94 14.71 8.07
C ARG A 49 0.49 14.65 7.54
N ARG A 50 1.29 13.77 8.14
CA ARG A 50 2.74 13.61 7.88
C ARG A 50 3.13 13.49 6.40
N TYR A 51 2.35 12.75 5.60
CA TYR A 51 2.71 12.43 4.20
C TYR A 51 2.06 13.32 3.13
N ILE A 52 1.43 14.45 3.52
CA ILE A 52 0.71 15.32 2.59
C ILE A 52 1.60 15.87 1.45
N SER A 53 2.87 16.15 1.73
CA SER A 53 3.82 16.66 0.75
C SER A 53 4.09 15.66 -0.37
N TYR A 54 4.15 14.37 -0.05
CA TYR A 54 4.33 13.30 -1.03
C TYR A 54 3.08 13.12 -1.88
N ILE A 55 1.88 13.15 -1.28
CA ILE A 55 0.62 13.05 -2.00
C ILE A 55 0.48 14.19 -3.02
N LYS A 56 0.74 15.43 -2.59
CA LYS A 56 0.70 16.60 -3.48
C LYS A 56 1.66 16.48 -4.67
N ARG A 57 2.87 15.95 -4.44
CA ARG A 57 3.85 15.70 -5.53
C ARG A 57 3.34 14.67 -6.53
N CYS A 58 2.67 13.61 -6.06
CA CYS A 58 2.03 12.62 -6.92
C CYS A 58 0.88 13.22 -7.73
N ASP A 59 0.03 14.06 -7.13
CA ASP A 59 -1.06 14.74 -7.84
C ASP A 59 -0.55 15.69 -8.94
N GLU A 60 0.52 16.45 -8.64
CA GLU A 60 1.18 17.30 -9.62
C GLU A 60 1.80 16.50 -10.77
N LEU A 61 2.41 15.35 -10.47
CA LEU A 61 2.97 14.43 -11.46
C LEU A 61 1.84 13.88 -12.35
N GLU A 62 0.74 13.42 -11.78
CA GLU A 62 -0.40 12.91 -12.53
C GLU A 62 -0.97 13.97 -13.48
N ARG A 63 -1.06 15.23 -13.03
CA ARG A 63 -1.48 16.36 -13.88
C ARG A 63 -0.57 16.54 -15.09
N LYS A 64 0.75 16.44 -14.90
CA LYS A 64 1.74 16.52 -15.99
C LYS A 64 1.62 15.34 -16.94
N LEU A 65 1.48 14.12 -16.42
CA LEU A 65 1.30 12.91 -17.23
C LEU A 65 0.00 12.99 -18.06
N ARG A 66 -1.07 13.51 -17.48
CA ARG A 66 -2.34 13.71 -18.19
C ARG A 66 -2.19 14.70 -19.35
N TYR A 67 -1.48 15.81 -19.14
CA TYR A 67 -1.17 16.75 -20.21
C TYR A 67 -0.34 16.10 -21.32
N MET A 68 0.73 15.38 -20.96
CA MET A 68 1.56 14.66 -21.93
C MET A 68 0.75 13.66 -22.74
N ARG A 69 -0.16 12.91 -22.11
CA ARG A 69 -1.02 11.96 -22.81
C ARG A 69 -1.95 12.64 -23.82
N THR A 70 -2.47 13.82 -23.48
CA THR A 70 -3.30 14.61 -24.40
C THR A 70 -2.49 15.12 -25.59
N GLU A 71 -1.27 15.60 -25.38
CA GLU A 71 -0.41 16.06 -26.48
C GLU A 71 0.00 14.89 -27.39
N ILE A 72 0.41 13.77 -26.82
CA ILE A 72 0.74 12.54 -27.58
C ILE A 72 -0.43 12.12 -28.49
N ALA A 73 -1.65 12.16 -27.97
CA ALA A 73 -2.85 11.84 -28.75
C ALA A 73 -3.09 12.84 -29.91
N LYS A 74 -2.78 14.13 -29.72
CA LYS A 74 -2.86 15.13 -30.80
C LYS A 74 -1.84 14.89 -31.91
N PHE A 75 -0.65 14.39 -31.57
CA PHE A 75 0.41 14.07 -32.54
C PHE A 75 0.21 12.72 -33.24
N GLY A 76 -0.85 11.96 -32.92
CA GLY A 76 -1.12 10.66 -33.53
C GLY A 76 -0.07 9.61 -33.19
N LEU A 77 0.61 9.76 -32.04
CA LEU A 77 1.61 8.81 -31.57
C LEU A 77 0.93 7.72 -30.75
N ASP A 78 1.05 6.47 -31.21
CA ASP A 78 0.63 5.31 -30.42
C ASP A 78 1.60 5.11 -29.26
N THR A 79 1.08 5.12 -28.04
CA THR A 79 1.85 4.81 -26.84
C THR A 79 1.52 3.40 -26.38
N GLU A 80 2.54 2.55 -26.32
CA GLU A 80 2.44 1.31 -25.56
C GLU A 80 2.36 1.69 -24.08
N VAL A 81 1.20 1.45 -23.46
CA VAL A 81 1.09 1.55 -22.02
C VAL A 81 2.09 0.56 -21.43
N PRO A 82 3.09 1.01 -20.63
CA PRO A 82 3.86 0.07 -19.85
C PRO A 82 2.84 -0.69 -19.02
N GLY A 83 2.80 -2.03 -19.16
CA GLY A 83 1.79 -2.84 -18.50
C GLY A 83 1.76 -2.58 -16.99
N GLY A 84 0.70 -3.04 -16.31
CA GLY A 84 0.38 -2.67 -14.93
C GLY A 84 1.57 -2.70 -13.96
N TYR A 85 1.45 -1.92 -12.87
CA TYR A 85 2.46 -1.69 -11.81
C TYR A 85 3.47 -2.83 -11.56
N GLN A 86 3.02 -4.07 -11.55
CA GLN A 86 3.84 -5.28 -11.43
C GLN A 86 4.98 -5.39 -12.45
N LYS A 87 4.78 -4.98 -13.71
CA LYS A 87 5.82 -4.99 -14.75
C LYS A 87 6.82 -3.84 -14.58
N PHE A 88 6.39 -2.75 -13.97
CA PHE A 88 7.21 -1.55 -13.76
C PHE A 88 8.15 -1.71 -12.56
N PHE A 89 7.69 -2.33 -11.48
CA PHE A 89 8.50 -2.61 -10.27
C PHE A 89 8.99 -4.05 -10.16
N GLY A 90 8.63 -4.94 -11.10
CA GLY A 90 8.97 -6.36 -11.12
C GLY A 90 10.45 -6.72 -11.28
N ARG A 91 11.35 -5.76 -11.07
CA ARG A 91 12.80 -5.97 -11.02
C ARG A 91 13.38 -5.16 -9.86
N VAL A 92 13.06 -5.54 -8.62
CA VAL A 92 13.92 -5.23 -7.47
C VAL A 92 14.90 -6.40 -7.32
N PRO A 93 16.11 -6.34 -7.90
CA PRO A 93 17.14 -7.35 -7.62
C PRO A 93 17.57 -7.17 -6.16
N GLY A 94 17.20 -8.13 -5.30
CA GLY A 94 17.68 -8.15 -3.90
C GLY A 94 16.61 -8.06 -2.82
N GLY A 95 15.32 -8.14 -3.15
CA GLY A 95 14.29 -8.43 -2.15
C GLY A 95 14.51 -9.83 -1.60
N ARG A 96 15.21 -9.94 -0.46
CA ARG A 96 15.34 -11.19 0.28
C ARG A 96 13.93 -11.77 0.42
N GLN A 97 13.72 -12.98 -0.08
CA GLN A 97 12.69 -13.86 0.46
C GLN A 97 13.12 -14.18 1.89
N GLY A 98 12.93 -13.21 2.80
CA GLY A 98 12.87 -13.50 4.21
C GLY A 98 11.70 -14.46 4.41
N PRO A 99 11.78 -15.39 5.37
CA PRO A 99 10.63 -16.21 5.70
C PRO A 99 9.41 -15.30 5.87
N PRO A 100 8.20 -15.76 5.50
CA PRO A 100 6.99 -14.98 5.74
C PRO A 100 7.07 -14.47 7.17
N ILE A 101 6.75 -13.19 7.37
CA ILE A 101 6.66 -12.58 8.69
C ILE A 101 5.70 -13.48 9.47
N ARG A 102 6.25 -14.50 10.15
CA ARG A 102 5.64 -15.12 11.29
C ARG A 102 5.44 -13.92 12.16
N CYS A 103 4.19 -13.52 12.33
CA CYS A 103 3.79 -12.66 13.41
C CYS A 103 4.56 -13.15 14.62
N LEU A 104 5.63 -12.43 14.96
CA LEU A 104 6.17 -12.39 16.30
C LEU A 104 5.13 -11.61 17.10
N CYS A 105 3.91 -12.15 17.18
CA CYS A 105 3.21 -12.27 18.44
C CYS A 105 4.09 -13.16 19.32
N ALA A 106 5.27 -12.64 19.68
CA ALA A 106 5.97 -13.05 20.87
C ALA A 106 4.95 -12.80 21.97
N ARG A 107 4.29 -13.89 22.35
CA ARG A 107 3.63 -14.14 23.62
C ARG A 107 4.24 -13.26 24.70
N ALA A 108 3.72 -12.05 24.87
CA ALA A 108 3.66 -11.43 26.18
C ALA A 108 2.56 -12.19 26.90
N ALA A 109 2.94 -13.39 27.36
CA ALA A 109 2.14 -14.20 28.24
C ALA A 109 1.76 -13.30 29.42
N ARG A 110 0.45 -13.08 29.57
CA ARG A 110 -0.15 -12.75 30.85
C ARG A 110 0.38 -13.78 31.85
N LYS A 111 1.35 -13.40 32.68
CA LYS A 111 1.50 -14.01 33.99
C LYS A 111 0.72 -13.15 34.95
N GLN A 112 -0.43 -13.69 35.35
CA GLN A 112 -1.03 -13.40 36.63
C GLN A 112 0.03 -13.65 37.72
N ALA A 113 0.31 -12.61 38.49
CA ALA A 113 0.72 -12.65 39.89
C ALA A 113 0.24 -11.33 40.50
#